data_AF-A0A2P9AAA6-F1
#
_entry.id   AF-A0A2P9AAA6-F1
#
_cell.length_a   1.000
_cell.length_b   1.000
_cell.length_c   1.000
_cell.angle_alpha   90.00
_cell.angle_beta   90.00
_cell.angle_gamma   90.00
#
_symmetry.space_group_name_H-M   'P 1'
#
loop_
_entity.id
_entity.type
_entity.pdbx_description
1 polymer ?
#
loop_
_entity_poly.entity_id
_entity_poly.type
_entity_poly.pdbx_seq_one_letter_code
_entity_poly.pdbx_strand_id
1 'polypeptide(L)' 'MFETWYKMIALVQGPLDVSGLITHRIGVDDYISGFEAMKSGNSGKVVMDW' A
#
# COMPACT_ATOMS: atom_id res chain seq x y z
N MET A 1 -9.04 16.86 -12.95
CA MET A 1 -8.48 16.34 -11.68
C MET A 1 -8.82 14.85 -11.44
N PHE A 2 -10.00 14.35 -11.85
CA PHE A 2 -10.38 12.94 -11.64
C PHE A 2 -9.96 11.95 -12.75
N GLU A 3 -9.58 12.44 -13.93
CA GLU A 3 -9.27 11.58 -15.08
C GLU A 3 -8.14 10.58 -14.80
N THR A 4 -7.06 11.03 -14.14
CA THR A 4 -5.95 10.16 -13.76
C THR A 4 -6.39 9.08 -12.75
N TRP A 5 -7.28 9.43 -11.81
CA TRP A 5 -7.82 8.47 -10.85
C TRP A 5 -8.66 7.40 -11.53
N TYR A 6 -9.52 7.77 -12.48
CA TYR A 6 -10.29 6.81 -13.25
C TYR A 6 -9.41 5.85 -14.07
N LYS A 7 -8.33 6.37 -14.68
CA LYS A 7 -7.36 5.53 -15.39
C LYS A 7 -6.66 4.54 -14.45
N MET A 8 -6.29 4.97 -13.25
CA MET A 8 -5.66 4.08 -12.26
C MET A 8 -6.61 3.01 -11.73
N ILE A 9 -7.88 3.36 -11.46
CA ILE A 9 -8.90 2.38 -11.06
C ILE A 9 -9.10 1.34 -12.16
N ALA A 10 -9.27 1.78 -13.42
CA ALA A 10 -9.43 0.87 -14.55
C ALA A 10 -8.23 -0.07 -14.73
N LEU A 11 -7.01 0.41 -14.46
CA LEU A 11 -5.80 -0.39 -14.55
C LEU A 11 -5.74 -1.47 -13.46
N VAL A 12 -6.04 -1.12 -12.21
CA VAL A 12 -6.00 -2.04 -11.05
C VAL A 12 -7.17 -3.04 -11.07
N GLN A 13 -8.33 -2.67 -11.62
CA GLN A 13 -9.45 -3.61 -11.83
C GLN A 13 -9.23 -4.51 -13.06
N GLY A 14 -8.30 -4.14 -13.94
CA GLY A 14 -7.92 -4.91 -15.12
C GLY A 14 -6.77 -5.89 -14.81
N PRO A 15 -5.80 -6.04 -15.72
CA PRO A 15 -4.75 -7.06 -15.58
C PRO A 15 -3.62 -6.68 -14.63
N LEU A 16 -3.59 -5.47 -14.07
CA LEU A 16 -2.50 -5.05 -13.19
C LEU A 16 -2.75 -5.55 -11.76
N ASP A 17 -2.12 -6.67 -11.42
CA ASP A 17 -2.04 -7.13 -10.05
C ASP A 17 -0.96 -6.35 -9.27
N VAL A 18 -1.40 -5.63 -8.23
CA VAL A 18 -0.54 -4.86 -7.31
C VAL A 18 -0.45 -5.48 -5.92
N SER A 19 -1.04 -6.67 -5.72
CA SER A 19 -1.11 -7.34 -4.41
C SER A 19 0.28 -7.54 -3.79
N GLY A 20 1.29 -7.85 -4.60
CA GLY A 20 2.67 -8.05 -4.18
C GLY A 20 3.43 -6.79 -3.73
N LEU A 21 2.86 -5.59 -3.91
CA LEU A 21 3.48 -4.34 -3.43
C LEU A 21 3.30 -4.15 -1.92
N ILE A 22 2.24 -4.72 -1.34
CA ILE A 22 1.94 -4.60 0.08
C ILE A 22 2.75 -5.66 0.83
N THR A 23 3.80 -5.22 1.51
CA THR A 23 4.68 -6.12 2.26
C THR A 23 4.29 -6.26 3.72
N HIS A 24 3.53 -5.30 4.26
CA HIS A 24 3.06 -5.33 5.65
C HIS A 24 1.60 -4.90 5.74
N ARG A 25 0.82 -5.66 6.51
CA ARG A 25 -0.54 -5.33 6.97
C ARG A 25 -0.55 -5.46 8.48
N ILE A 26 -0.80 -4.37 9.18
CA ILE A 26 -0.72 -4.29 10.65
C ILE A 26 -1.92 -3.52 11.19
N GLY A 27 -2.21 -3.66 12.48
CA GLY A 27 -3.20 -2.81 13.15
C GLY A 27 -2.68 -1.37 13.31
N VAL A 28 -3.59 -0.41 13.40
CA VAL A 28 -3.23 1.01 13.61
C VAL A 28 -2.45 1.23 14.91
N ASP A 29 -2.68 0.41 15.93
CA ASP A 29 -1.94 0.45 17.20
C ASP A 29 -0.44 0.15 17.04
N ASP A 30 -0.07 -0.59 15.98
CA ASP A 30 1.32 -0.96 15.65
C ASP A 30 2.03 0.08 14.78
N TYR A 31 1.48 1.31 14.65
CA TYR A 31 1.97 2.32 13.70
C TYR A 31 3.49 2.55 13.79
N ILE A 32 4.07 2.54 15.00
CA ILE A 32 5.51 2.73 15.23
C ILE A 32 6.32 1.69 14.44
N SER A 33 5.98 0.41 14.58
CA SER A 33 6.66 -0.68 13.86
C SER A 33 6.51 -0.54 12.35
N GLY A 34 5.34 -0.07 11.88
CA GLY A 34 5.11 0.23 10.47
C GLY A 34 6.03 1.33 9.93
N PHE A 35 6.25 2.40 10.70
CA PHE A 35 7.18 3.46 10.31
C PHE A 35 8.64 3.02 10.37
N GLU A 36 9.02 2.18 11.33
CA GLU A 36 10.37 1.60 11.41
C GLU A 36 10.65 0.68 10.21
N ALA A 37 9.70 -0.17 9.83
CA ALA A 37 9.79 -1.01 8.64
C ALA A 37 10.01 -0.16 7.38
N MET A 38 9.27 0.95 7.23
CA MET A 38 9.46 1.90 6.12
C MET A 38 10.86 2.53 6.10
N LYS A 39 11.39 2.94 7.27
CA LYS A 39 12.74 3.53 7.36
C LYS A 39 13.85 2.51 7.10
N SER A 40 13.62 1.24 7.39
CA SER A 40 14.62 0.18 7.21
C SER A 40 15.00 -0.08 5.75
N GLY A 41 14.18 0.38 4.79
CA GLY A 41 14.33 0.07 3.36
C GLY A 41 13.84 -1.32 2.97
N ASN A 42 13.46 -2.17 3.94
CA ASN A 42 12.97 -3.54 3.71
C ASN A 42 11.43 -3.61 3.60
N SER A 43 10.78 -2.55 3.10
CA SER A 43 9.33 -2.51 2.91
C SER A 43 8.98 -1.93 1.54
N GLY A 44 7.94 -2.48 0.89
CA GLY A 44 7.37 -1.89 -0.33
C GLY A 44 6.24 -0.92 0.01
N LYS A 45 5.20 -1.43 0.67
CA LYS A 45 4.07 -0.64 1.19
C LYS A 45 3.59 -1.25 2.51
N VAL A 46 3.41 -0.40 3.51
CA VAL A 46 2.75 -0.72 4.77
C VAL A 46 1.31 -0.19 4.70
N VAL A 47 0.34 -1.04 5.02
CA VAL A 47 -1.08 -0.69 5.16
C VAL A 47 -1.48 -0.94 6.60
N MET A 48 -2.17 0.03 7.21
CA MET A 48 -2.65 -0.05 8.58
C MET A 48 -4.17 -0.15 8.58
N ASP A 49 -4.70 -1.18 9.24
CA ASP A 49 -6.13 -1.38 9.43
C ASP A 49 -6.56 -0.74 10.77
N TRP A 50 -7.71 -0.05 10.75
CA TRP A 50 -8.29 0.66 11.91
C TRP A 50 -9.20 -0.24 12.75
#